data_AF-A0A7S3WUJ1-F1
#
_entry.id   AF-A0A7S3WUJ1-F1
#
_cell.length_a   1.000
_cell.length_b   1.000
_cell.length_c   1.000
_cell.angle_alpha   90.00
_cell.angle_beta   90.00
_cell.angle_gamma   90.00
#
_symmetry.space_group_name_H-M   'P 1'
#
loop_
_entity.id
_entity.type
_entity.pdbx_description
1 polymer ?
#
loop_
_entity_poly.entity_id
_entity_poly.type
_entity_poly.pdbx_seq_one_letter_code
_entity_poly.pdbx_strand_id
1 'polypeptide(L)'
;LLKPFWLKAGEGGDACEPSPSPTPEPVMANRNAFLAVALDGETLRSMDSAARALQESPAELLCMTSGVGFDPLTTESLHMTFLFFGENLRNLPAAELRSLHAAVRAAVEAAASEAELPTTPLAFRGFELFPPEKMNLVVARFGATPELLRLREAVLAACREHAV
;
A
#
# COMPACT_ATOMS: atom_id res chain seq x y z
N LEU A 1 -8.56 1.67 15.33
CA LEU A 1 -8.95 1.44 13.92
C LEU A 1 -7.76 1.80 13.04
N LEU A 2 -7.22 0.84 12.28
CA LEU A 2 -6.31 1.16 11.18
C LEU A 2 -7.11 1.94 10.14
N LYS A 3 -6.64 3.12 9.76
CA LYS A 3 -7.18 3.87 8.63
C LYS A 3 -6.42 3.41 7.37
N PRO A 4 -7.09 3.06 6.27
CA PRO A 4 -6.42 2.77 5.01
C PRO A 4 -5.81 4.07 4.45
N PHE A 5 -4.55 4.04 4.04
CA PHE A 5 -3.84 5.15 3.42
C PHE A 5 -3.12 4.67 2.17
N TRP A 6 -3.22 5.45 1.08
CA TRP A 6 -2.87 5.02 -0.28
C TRP A 6 -2.00 6.03 -1.02
N LEU A 7 -1.31 5.51 -2.05
CA LEU A 7 -0.61 6.27 -3.06
C LEU A 7 -1.46 6.51 -4.32
N LYS A 8 -1.31 7.72 -4.87
CA LYS A 8 -1.75 8.11 -6.22
C LYS A 8 -0.74 7.57 -7.26
N ALA A 9 -1.19 6.82 -8.24
CA ALA A 9 -0.40 6.55 -9.45
C ALA A 9 -0.33 7.84 -10.29
N GLY A 10 0.89 8.21 -10.70
CA GLY A 10 1.15 9.43 -11.47
C GLY A 10 0.50 9.38 -12.85
N GLU A 11 -0.14 10.48 -13.23
CA GLU A 11 -0.60 10.73 -14.60
C GLU A 11 0.62 11.02 -15.49
N GLY A 12 0.90 10.15 -16.45
CA GLY A 12 1.89 10.37 -17.50
C GLY A 12 1.17 10.79 -18.79
N GLY A 13 1.13 12.09 -19.06
CA GLY A 13 0.66 12.67 -20.32
C GLY A 13 1.78 12.76 -21.37
N ASP A 14 1.34 12.79 -22.63
CA ASP A 14 2.04 12.59 -23.90
C ASP A 14 3.25 13.48 -24.25
N ALA A 15 3.99 12.96 -25.24
CA ALA A 15 5.29 13.36 -25.79
C ALA A 15 5.41 14.76 -26.41
N CYS A 16 6.63 15.33 -26.33
CA CYS A 16 7.32 16.01 -27.44
C CYS A 16 8.83 16.20 -27.11
N GLU A 17 9.73 15.57 -27.87
CA GLU A 17 11.21 15.75 -27.82
C GLU A 17 11.65 17.00 -28.62
N PRO A 18 12.72 17.74 -28.24
CA PRO A 18 14.09 17.34 -28.68
C PRO A 18 15.30 17.70 -27.78
N SER A 19 16.41 16.99 -28.08
CA SER A 19 17.86 17.24 -27.85
C SER A 19 18.54 16.84 -26.52
N PRO A 20 19.73 16.17 -26.58
CA PRO A 20 20.33 15.47 -25.46
C PRO A 20 21.18 16.39 -24.58
N SER A 21 20.66 16.67 -23.39
CA SER A 21 21.38 17.27 -22.26
C SER A 21 21.73 16.15 -21.26
N PRO A 22 22.67 16.35 -20.30
CA PRO A 22 23.29 15.25 -19.56
C PRO A 22 22.23 14.38 -18.89
N THR A 23 22.37 13.06 -19.05
CA THR A 23 21.41 12.05 -18.62
C THR A 23 20.96 12.34 -17.20
N PRO A 24 19.70 12.80 -16.99
CA PRO A 24 19.19 12.96 -15.64
C PRO A 24 19.16 11.55 -15.04
N GLU A 25 19.78 11.39 -13.86
CA GLU A 25 19.58 10.18 -13.06
C GLU A 25 18.07 9.90 -13.00
N PRO A 26 17.63 8.64 -13.12
CA PRO A 26 16.22 8.33 -13.17
C PRO A 26 15.56 8.91 -11.93
N VAL A 27 14.80 9.99 -12.12
CA VAL A 27 14.00 10.61 -11.07
C VAL A 27 13.03 9.53 -10.66
N MET A 28 13.28 8.91 -9.49
CA MET A 28 12.34 7.95 -8.94
C MET A 28 11.04 8.71 -8.70
N ALA A 29 10.10 8.55 -9.64
CA ALA A 29 8.85 9.31 -9.68
C ALA A 29 7.96 8.98 -8.47
N ASN A 30 8.20 7.83 -7.84
CA ASN A 30 7.53 7.47 -6.60
C ASN A 30 8.34 7.94 -5.39
N ARG A 31 7.87 9.04 -4.80
CA ARG A 31 8.52 9.77 -3.68
C ARG A 31 8.04 9.33 -2.30
N ASN A 32 7.15 8.36 -2.26
CA ASN A 32 6.50 7.94 -1.03
C ASN A 32 7.06 6.60 -0.56
N ALA A 33 7.43 6.54 0.71
CA ALA A 33 7.87 5.30 1.32
C ALA A 33 6.74 4.66 2.15
N PHE A 34 6.65 3.34 2.09
CA PHE A 34 5.69 2.57 2.87
C PHE A 34 6.22 1.16 3.14
N LEU A 35 5.68 0.54 4.20
CA LEU A 35 5.72 -0.91 4.37
C LEU A 35 4.40 -1.49 3.87
N ALA A 36 4.47 -2.62 3.19
CA ALA A 36 3.32 -3.35 2.71
C ALA A 36 3.32 -4.78 3.25
N VAL A 37 2.12 -5.33 3.44
CA VAL A 37 1.91 -6.77 3.59
C VAL A 37 1.83 -7.37 2.20
N ALA A 38 2.68 -8.37 1.94
CA ALA A 38 2.61 -9.14 0.70
C ALA A 38 1.34 -9.99 0.69
N LEU A 39 0.61 -9.95 -0.42
CA LEU A 39 -0.55 -10.80 -0.64
C LEU A 39 -0.11 -12.09 -1.34
N ASP A 40 -0.68 -13.23 -0.95
CA ASP A 40 -0.44 -14.47 -1.65
C ASP A 40 -1.16 -14.51 -3.02
N GLY A 41 -0.76 -15.47 -3.86
CA GLY A 41 -1.32 -15.59 -5.21
C GLY A 41 -2.81 -15.92 -5.24
N GLU A 42 -3.33 -16.60 -4.21
CA GLU A 42 -4.76 -16.93 -4.13
C GLU A 42 -5.61 -15.69 -3.84
N THR A 43 -5.16 -14.88 -2.89
CA THR A 43 -5.76 -13.59 -2.55
C THR A 43 -5.72 -12.66 -3.76
N LEU A 44 -4.57 -12.54 -4.44
CA LEU A 44 -4.45 -11.71 -5.64
C LEU A 44 -5.41 -12.14 -6.77
N ARG A 45 -5.52 -13.45 -7.03
CA ARG A 45 -6.50 -13.96 -8.02
C ARG A 45 -7.95 -13.67 -7.61
N SER A 46 -8.26 -13.81 -6.33
CA SER A 46 -9.59 -13.51 -5.81
C SER A 46 -9.93 -12.02 -5.95
N MET A 47 -8.96 -11.14 -5.72
CA MET A 47 -9.12 -9.69 -5.92
C MET A 47 -9.28 -9.35 -7.41
N ASP A 48 -8.50 -9.93 -8.31
CA ASP A 48 -8.66 -9.73 -9.77
C ASP A 48 -10.04 -10.18 -10.24
N SER A 49 -10.51 -11.36 -9.79
CA SER A 49 -11.84 -11.86 -10.13
C SER A 49 -12.95 -10.91 -9.65
N ALA A 50 -12.85 -10.38 -8.42
CA ALA A 50 -13.81 -9.41 -7.91
C ALA A 50 -13.76 -8.10 -8.69
N ALA A 51 -12.57 -7.63 -9.05
CA ALA A 51 -12.37 -6.40 -9.82
C ALA A 51 -12.96 -6.51 -11.24
N ARG A 52 -12.84 -7.67 -11.89
CA ARG A 52 -13.47 -7.95 -13.19
C ARG A 52 -14.99 -7.96 -13.11
N ALA A 53 -15.55 -8.65 -12.13
CA ALA A 53 -17.00 -8.64 -11.91
C ALA A 53 -17.52 -7.22 -11.67
N LEU A 54 -16.75 -6.42 -10.91
CA LEU A 54 -17.07 -5.02 -10.66
C LEU A 54 -16.98 -4.14 -11.91
N GLN A 55 -16.00 -4.40 -12.77
CA GLN A 55 -15.86 -3.72 -14.06
C GLN A 55 -17.02 -4.04 -15.02
N GLU A 56 -17.55 -5.27 -14.99
CA GLU A 56 -18.67 -5.70 -15.82
C GLU A 56 -20.01 -5.08 -15.38
N SER A 57 -20.19 -4.78 -14.09
CA SER A 57 -21.46 -4.28 -13.55
C SER A 57 -21.29 -3.28 -12.39
N PRO A 58 -20.60 -2.16 -12.59
CA PRO A 58 -20.22 -1.24 -11.51
C PRO A 58 -21.42 -0.57 -10.84
N ALA A 59 -22.40 -0.10 -11.63
CA ALA A 59 -23.58 0.57 -11.09
C ALA A 59 -24.42 -0.33 -10.18
N GLU A 60 -24.62 -1.59 -10.57
CA GLU A 60 -25.37 -2.58 -9.79
C GLU A 60 -24.63 -2.94 -8.50
N LEU A 61 -23.35 -3.35 -8.62
CA LEU A 61 -22.58 -3.86 -7.49
C LEU A 61 -22.19 -2.78 -6.48
N LEU A 62 -22.04 -1.53 -6.92
CA LEU A 62 -21.77 -0.38 -6.03
C LEU A 62 -23.05 0.34 -5.59
N CYS A 63 -24.24 -0.11 -6.03
CA CYS A 63 -25.52 0.57 -5.78
C CYS A 63 -25.50 2.05 -6.19
N MET A 64 -24.90 2.36 -7.35
CA MET A 64 -24.75 3.71 -7.89
C MET A 64 -25.62 3.91 -9.14
N THR A 65 -25.78 5.16 -9.56
CA THR A 65 -26.49 5.49 -10.81
C THR A 65 -25.77 4.94 -12.04
N SER A 66 -26.52 4.71 -13.12
CA SER A 66 -25.94 4.34 -14.42
C SER A 66 -24.88 5.34 -14.89
N GLY A 67 -23.83 4.85 -15.56
CA GLY A 67 -22.74 5.68 -16.09
C GLY A 67 -21.49 5.74 -15.20
N VAL A 68 -21.49 5.06 -14.05
CA VAL A 68 -20.28 4.83 -13.25
C VAL A 68 -19.40 3.81 -13.97
N GLY A 69 -18.11 4.12 -14.11
CA GLY A 69 -17.08 3.18 -14.55
C GLY A 69 -16.27 2.65 -13.38
N PHE A 70 -15.61 1.51 -13.60
CA PHE A 70 -14.64 0.97 -12.65
C PHE A 70 -13.40 0.49 -13.41
N ASP A 71 -12.26 1.08 -13.06
CA ASP A 71 -10.95 0.76 -13.64
C ASP A 71 -10.17 -0.13 -12.66
N PRO A 72 -10.08 -1.44 -12.92
CA PRO A 72 -9.39 -2.35 -12.02
C PRO A 72 -7.89 -2.07 -12.03
N LEU A 73 -7.29 -2.10 -10.84
CA LEU A 73 -5.83 -2.11 -10.69
C LEU A 73 -5.27 -3.46 -11.14
N THR A 74 -4.07 -3.46 -11.73
CA THR A 74 -3.39 -4.70 -12.10
C THR A 74 -2.89 -5.43 -10.86
N THR A 75 -2.75 -6.75 -10.95
CA THR A 75 -2.26 -7.61 -9.86
C THR A 75 -0.90 -7.17 -9.31
N GLU A 76 -0.04 -6.62 -10.15
CA GLU A 76 1.30 -6.15 -9.78
C GLU A 76 1.26 -4.83 -8.99
N SER A 77 0.18 -4.06 -9.16
CA SER A 77 -0.03 -2.79 -8.46
C SER A 77 -0.78 -2.96 -7.13
N LEU A 78 -1.44 -4.11 -6.92
CA LEU A 78 -2.13 -4.43 -5.68
C LEU A 78 -1.16 -4.69 -4.54
N HIS A 79 -1.31 -3.92 -3.47
CA HIS A 79 -0.57 -4.10 -2.23
C HIS A 79 -1.45 -3.70 -1.05
N MET A 80 -1.20 -4.30 0.11
CA MET A 80 -1.81 -3.86 1.36
C MET A 80 -0.82 -2.96 2.10
N THR A 81 -1.00 -1.64 2.02
CA THR A 81 -0.19 -0.70 2.79
C THR A 81 -0.38 -0.94 4.29
N PHE A 82 0.71 -1.22 4.98
CA PHE A 82 0.75 -1.46 6.42
C PHE A 82 1.10 -0.19 7.18
N LEU A 83 2.16 0.50 6.75
CA LEU A 83 2.62 1.76 7.31
C LEU A 83 3.03 2.69 6.18
N PHE A 84 2.52 3.91 6.22
CA PHE A 84 2.83 4.95 5.24
C PHE A 84 3.71 6.00 5.90
N PHE A 85 4.89 6.23 5.34
CA PHE A 85 5.82 7.26 5.82
C PHE A 85 5.77 8.54 4.98
N GLY A 86 5.06 8.51 3.84
CA GLY A 86 4.99 9.64 2.92
C GLY A 86 6.38 10.12 2.50
N GLU A 87 6.58 11.42 2.59
CA GLU A 87 7.87 12.07 2.29
C GLU A 87 8.78 12.19 3.52
N ASN A 88 8.36 11.75 4.72
CA ASN A 88 9.14 11.96 5.96
C ASN A 88 10.53 11.32 5.89
N LEU A 89 10.65 10.15 5.25
CA LEU A 89 11.94 9.47 5.09
C LEU A 89 12.91 10.21 4.16
N ARG A 90 12.40 11.09 3.30
CA ARG A 90 13.21 11.80 2.31
C ARG A 90 14.18 12.79 2.94
N ASN A 91 13.77 13.40 4.05
CA ASN A 91 14.58 14.41 4.73
C ASN A 91 15.67 13.80 5.62
N LEU A 92 15.67 12.47 5.78
CA LEU A 92 16.70 11.81 6.57
C LEU A 92 18.04 11.78 5.82
N PRO A 93 19.14 12.15 6.50
CA PRO A 93 20.48 11.83 6.03
C PRO A 93 20.64 10.34 5.71
N ALA A 94 21.46 10.02 4.71
CA ALA A 94 21.61 8.63 4.24
C ALA A 94 22.06 7.65 5.34
N ALA A 95 22.83 8.12 6.33
CA ALA A 95 23.23 7.30 7.48
C ALA A 95 22.03 6.98 8.40
N GLU A 96 21.18 7.96 8.65
CA GLU A 96 19.96 7.80 9.47
C GLU A 96 18.94 6.92 8.75
N LEU A 97 18.75 7.10 7.43
CA LEU A 97 17.88 6.24 6.64
C LEU A 97 18.34 4.77 6.66
N ARG A 98 19.64 4.51 6.55
CA ARG A 98 20.19 3.15 6.68
C ARG A 98 19.99 2.58 8.08
N SER A 99 20.18 3.40 9.11
CA SER A 99 19.95 3.01 10.51
C SER A 99 18.48 2.65 10.74
N LEU A 100 17.55 3.49 10.27
CA LEU A 100 16.12 3.22 10.34
C LEU A 100 15.74 1.96 9.58
N HIS A 101 16.25 1.79 8.35
CA HIS A 101 16.02 0.57 7.57
C HIS A 101 16.48 -0.68 8.32
N ALA A 102 17.66 -0.64 8.96
CA ALA A 102 18.16 -1.74 9.77
C ALA A 102 17.26 -2.02 11.00
N ALA A 103 16.79 -0.97 11.68
CA ALA A 103 15.89 -1.10 12.83
C ALA A 103 14.53 -1.68 12.46
N VAL A 104 13.93 -1.19 11.36
CA VAL A 104 12.66 -1.72 10.82
C VAL A 104 12.83 -3.18 10.41
N ARG A 105 13.92 -3.52 9.73
CA ARG A 105 14.24 -4.90 9.35
C ARG A 105 14.35 -5.81 10.58
N ALA A 106 15.09 -5.38 11.60
CA ALA A 106 15.23 -6.14 12.85
C ALA A 106 13.88 -6.36 13.55
N ALA A 107 13.00 -5.36 13.56
CA ALA A 107 11.66 -5.49 14.11
C ALA A 107 10.80 -6.52 13.34
N VAL A 108 10.88 -6.51 12.01
CA VAL A 108 10.19 -7.49 11.15
C VAL A 108 10.76 -8.90 11.34
N GLU A 109 12.08 -9.05 11.38
CA GLU A 109 12.74 -10.34 11.61
C GLU A 109 12.42 -10.91 13.00
N ALA A 110 12.40 -10.07 14.03
CA ALA A 110 12.00 -10.46 15.38
C ALA A 110 10.54 -10.95 15.41
N ALA A 111 9.63 -10.20 14.78
CA ALA A 111 8.21 -10.59 14.68
C ALA A 111 8.01 -11.89 13.88
N ALA A 112 8.90 -12.20 12.93
CA ALA A 112 8.86 -13.46 12.18
C ALA A 112 9.52 -14.64 12.93
N SER A 113 10.40 -14.36 13.89
CA SER A 113 11.19 -15.37 14.63
C SER A 113 10.57 -15.79 15.96
N GLU A 114 9.69 -14.96 16.55
CA GLU A 114 8.84 -15.39 17.66
C GLU A 114 8.05 -16.64 17.22
N ALA A 115 8.33 -17.78 17.87
CA ALA A 115 8.19 -19.15 17.35
C ALA A 115 6.77 -19.68 17.12
N GLU A 116 5.79 -18.81 16.96
CA GLU A 116 4.52 -19.10 16.31
C GLU A 116 4.39 -18.07 15.19
N LEU A 117 4.92 -18.41 13.99
CA LEU A 117 4.57 -17.67 12.77
C LEU A 117 3.08 -17.38 12.85
N PRO A 118 2.59 -16.16 12.55
CA PRO A 118 1.18 -15.84 12.64
C PRO A 118 0.39 -16.83 11.77
N THR A 119 -0.10 -17.92 12.36
CA THR A 119 -0.89 -18.93 11.66
C THR A 119 -2.29 -18.40 11.41
N THR A 120 -2.66 -17.35 12.12
CA THR A 120 -3.94 -16.66 12.02
C THR A 120 -3.99 -15.92 10.68
N PRO A 121 -4.78 -16.40 9.70
CA PRO A 121 -4.93 -15.72 8.43
C PRO A 121 -5.59 -14.36 8.64
N LEU A 122 -5.26 -13.39 7.78
CA LEU A 122 -5.97 -12.12 7.78
C LEU A 122 -7.42 -12.35 7.34
N ALA A 123 -8.36 -12.12 8.27
CA ALA A 123 -9.77 -12.29 7.98
C ALA A 123 -10.26 -11.19 7.02
N PHE A 124 -10.60 -11.56 5.79
CA PHE A 124 -11.30 -10.68 4.87
C PHE A 124 -12.67 -10.28 5.44
N ARG A 125 -13.00 -8.99 5.38
CA ARG A 125 -14.23 -8.42 5.96
C ARG A 125 -15.23 -7.96 4.91
N GLY A 126 -14.81 -7.82 3.65
CA GLY A 126 -15.63 -7.27 2.58
C GLY A 126 -14.93 -6.11 1.86
N PHE A 127 -15.62 -5.57 0.86
CA PHE A 127 -15.20 -4.39 0.13
C PHE A 127 -15.87 -3.13 0.71
N GLU A 128 -15.19 -1.99 0.60
CA GLU A 128 -15.76 -0.68 0.94
C GLU A 128 -15.37 0.38 -0.10
N LEU A 129 -16.21 1.40 -0.24
CA LEU A 129 -15.86 2.61 -0.99
C LEU A 129 -15.02 3.54 -0.12
N PHE A 130 -13.95 4.09 -0.68
CA PHE A 130 -13.00 4.92 0.05
C PHE A 130 -12.53 6.16 -0.72
N PRO A 131 -12.33 7.31 -0.04
CA PRO A 131 -12.88 7.67 1.28
C PRO A 131 -14.41 7.92 1.23
N PRO A 132 -15.13 7.92 2.38
CA PRO A 132 -16.58 8.10 2.39
C PRO A 132 -17.05 9.41 1.70
N GLU A 133 -16.18 10.42 1.62
CA GLU A 133 -16.43 11.70 0.95
C GLU A 133 -15.99 11.72 -0.54
N LYS A 134 -15.13 10.79 -0.97
CA LYS A 134 -14.70 10.63 -2.36
C LYS A 134 -14.78 9.15 -2.72
N MET A 135 -15.92 8.73 -3.25
CA MET A 135 -16.18 7.34 -3.63
C MET A 135 -15.45 6.96 -4.94
N ASN A 136 -14.14 7.16 -4.97
CA ASN A 136 -13.31 6.97 -6.16
C ASN A 136 -12.41 5.74 -6.08
N LEU A 137 -12.45 4.99 -4.98
CA LEU A 137 -11.74 3.73 -4.79
C LEU A 137 -12.64 2.69 -4.14
N VAL A 138 -12.46 1.44 -4.55
CA VAL A 138 -13.03 0.27 -3.90
C VAL A 138 -11.87 -0.49 -3.27
N VAL A 139 -11.92 -0.72 -1.97
CA VAL A 139 -10.81 -1.33 -1.22
C VAL A 139 -11.27 -2.59 -0.50
N ALA A 140 -10.39 -3.58 -0.47
CA ALA A 140 -10.59 -4.81 0.30
C ALA A 140 -10.22 -4.58 1.77
N ARG A 141 -11.14 -4.90 2.68
CA ARG A 141 -10.90 -4.78 4.12
C ARG A 141 -10.46 -6.09 4.71
N PHE A 142 -9.44 -6.03 5.56
CA PHE A 142 -8.97 -7.15 6.35
C PHE A 142 -8.97 -6.79 7.84
N GLY A 143 -9.20 -7.78 8.69
CA GLY A 143 -9.07 -7.62 10.14
C GLY A 143 -7.60 -7.53 10.54
N ALA A 144 -7.24 -6.50 11.31
CA ALA A 144 -5.91 -6.40 11.92
C ALA A 144 -5.74 -7.50 12.96
N THR A 145 -4.67 -8.28 12.85
CA THR A 145 -4.29 -9.27 13.86
C THR A 145 -3.51 -8.60 15.00
N PRO A 146 -3.54 -9.14 16.23
CA PRO A 146 -2.70 -8.66 17.32
C PRO A 146 -1.21 -8.59 16.96
N GLU A 147 -0.73 -9.54 16.14
CA GLU A 147 0.65 -9.63 15.65
C GLU A 147 1.02 -8.43 14.78
N LEU A 148 0.17 -8.10 13.79
CA LEU A 148 0.38 -6.92 12.96
C LEU A 148 0.31 -5.63 13.77
N LEU A 149 -0.57 -5.55 14.78
CA LEU A 149 -0.63 -4.39 15.66
C LEU A 149 0.64 -4.25 16.51
N ARG A 150 1.18 -5.35 17.05
CA ARG A 150 2.45 -5.36 17.79
C ARG A 150 3.63 -4.93 16.91
N LEU A 151 3.73 -5.50 15.70
CA LEU A 151 4.76 -5.11 14.72
C LEU A 151 4.65 -3.61 14.38
N ARG A 152 3.42 -3.10 14.22
CA ARG A 152 3.19 -1.69 13.91
C ARG A 152 3.75 -0.80 15.00
N GLU A 153 3.49 -1.10 16.26
CA GLU A 153 4.00 -0.32 17.38
C GLU A 153 5.53 -0.39 17.49
N ALA A 154 6.14 -1.55 17.22
CA ALA A 154 7.59 -1.70 17.21
C ALA A 154 8.25 -0.86 16.09
N VAL A 155 7.70 -0.89 14.88
CA VAL A 155 8.19 -0.07 13.76
C VAL A 155 8.00 1.42 14.06
N LEU A 156 6.84 1.83 14.57
CA LEU A 156 6.60 3.23 14.94
C LEU A 156 7.51 3.71 16.08
N ALA A 157 7.88 2.84 17.01
CA ALA A 157 8.87 3.15 18.03
C ALA A 157 10.25 3.44 17.40
N ALA A 158 10.70 2.57 16.49
CA ALA A 158 11.95 2.79 15.75
C ALA A 158 11.91 4.10 14.93
N CYS A 159 10.79 4.42 14.29
CA CYS A 159 10.63 5.69 13.57
C CYS A 159 10.78 6.91 14.50
N ARG A 160 10.20 6.87 15.70
CA ARG A 160 10.29 7.97 16.67
C ARG A 160 11.71 8.21 17.18
N GLU A 161 12.50 7.15 17.34
CA GLU A 161 13.92 7.26 17.71
C GLU A 161 14.75 8.00 16.64
N HIS A 162 14.27 7.99 15.39
CA HIS A 162 14.90 8.63 14.23
C HIS A 162 14.16 9.90 13.77
N ALA A 163 13.25 10.44 14.60
CA ALA A 163 12.48 11.65 14.33
C ALA A 163 11.64 11.63 13.02
N VAL A 164 11.11 10.45 12.64
CA VAL A 164 10.21 10.23 11.48
C VAL A 164 8.74 10.27 11.85
#